data_AF-A0A9E1UU87-F1
#
_entry.id   AF-A0A9E1UU87-F1
#
_cell.length_a   1.000
_cell.length_b   1.000
_cell.length_c   1.000
_cell.angle_alpha   90.00
_cell.angle_beta   90.00
_cell.angle_gamma   90.00
#
_symmetry.space_group_name_H-M   'P 1'
#
loop_
_entity.id
_entity.type
_entity.pdbx_description
1 polymer ?
#
loop_
_entity_poly.entity_id
_entity_poly.type
_entity_poly.pdbx_seq_one_letter_code
_entity_poly.pdbx_strand_id
1 'polypeptide(L)'
;MEILLGIAAAVIVLFSLGMAGRASAAEKPPVAMTQLATQPPVQVAPDALRERLEKLAESAPPRKLSPGAMCYDMAMPPDRFDYVCPACQTKTVHARTQTQAPIQWELAACRRTLKTIKGLNIELTETGFCAKCDPDAKAPVLGIRIRYAGNKIHTMAPIASVDLQLIAEFMAGKDKHDGGQAGEKPLRDYAKRLAELLGTGPIKK
;
A
#
# COMPACT_ATOMS: atom_id res chain seq x y z
N MET A 1 -73.59 -39.90 17.78
CA MET A 1 -74.13 -40.88 16.83
C MET A 1 -73.24 -40.80 15.61
N GLU A 2 -72.07 -41.43 15.62
CA GLU A 2 -71.89 -42.87 15.37
C GLU A 2 -72.59 -43.21 14.04
N ILE A 3 -71.93 -43.59 12.95
CA ILE A 3 -71.14 -44.80 12.67
C ILE A 3 -70.50 -44.49 11.29
N LEU A 4 -69.21 -44.66 11.02
CA LEU A 4 -68.70 -45.87 10.37
C LEU A 4 -67.17 -45.89 10.41
N LEU A 5 -66.69 -46.97 11.00
CA LEU A 5 -65.32 -47.41 11.15
C LEU A 5 -64.91 -48.22 9.92
N GLY A 6 -63.74 -47.92 9.35
CA GLY A 6 -62.79 -48.85 8.73
C GLY A 6 -63.27 -49.88 7.72
N ILE A 7 -62.87 -49.71 6.45
CA ILE A 7 -62.54 -50.83 5.56
C ILE A 7 -61.21 -50.55 4.86
N ALA A 8 -60.27 -51.47 5.11
CA ALA A 8 -59.20 -52.01 4.28
C ALA A 8 -58.75 -51.19 3.06
N ALA A 9 -57.50 -50.74 3.02
CA ALA A 9 -56.35 -51.54 2.57
C ALA A 9 -56.50 -52.08 1.13
N ALA A 10 -55.52 -51.71 0.29
CA ALA A 10 -55.24 -52.19 -1.06
C ALA A 10 -55.87 -51.42 -2.24
N VAL A 11 -55.30 -50.26 -2.56
CA VAL A 11 -55.01 -49.92 -3.97
C VAL A 11 -53.52 -49.69 -4.09
N ILE A 12 -52.89 -50.73 -4.62
CA ILE A 12 -51.48 -50.90 -4.91
C ILE A 12 -51.21 -50.22 -6.26
N VAL A 13 -50.17 -49.37 -6.28
CA VAL A 13 -49.24 -49.14 -7.40
C VAL A 13 -49.60 -48.07 -8.46
N LEU A 14 -48.54 -47.31 -8.81
CA LEU A 14 -48.38 -46.33 -9.89
C LEU A 14 -48.76 -44.87 -9.59
N PHE A 15 -47.92 -44.18 -8.81
CA PHE A 15 -47.45 -42.86 -9.26
C PHE A 15 -45.94 -42.75 -9.11
N SER A 16 -45.31 -43.20 -10.18
CA SER A 16 -43.92 -43.03 -10.58
C SER A 16 -43.54 -41.56 -10.78
N LEU A 17 -42.28 -41.27 -10.45
CA LEU A 17 -41.42 -40.20 -10.96
C LEU A 17 -41.85 -38.76 -10.69
N GLY A 18 -41.11 -38.09 -9.80
CA GLY A 18 -41.19 -36.64 -9.71
C GLY A 18 -40.27 -35.99 -8.68
N MET A 19 -39.10 -35.57 -9.17
CA MET A 19 -38.39 -34.35 -8.74
C MET A 19 -37.32 -34.45 -7.64
N ALA A 20 -36.08 -34.35 -8.15
CA ALA A 20 -35.12 -33.31 -7.81
C ALA A 20 -34.43 -33.39 -6.43
N GLY A 21 -33.30 -34.11 -6.44
CA GLY A 21 -31.99 -33.48 -6.21
C GLY A 21 -31.91 -32.47 -5.07
N ARG A 22 -31.78 -32.97 -3.83
CA ARG A 22 -31.06 -32.23 -2.80
C ARG A 22 -29.58 -32.46 -3.01
N ALA A 23 -28.92 -31.50 -3.67
CA ALA A 23 -27.49 -31.34 -3.61
C ALA A 23 -27.11 -31.18 -2.13
N SER A 24 -26.55 -32.25 -1.57
CA SER A 24 -25.89 -32.22 -0.28
C SER A 24 -24.67 -31.32 -0.46
N ALA A 25 -24.79 -30.07 0.00
CA ALA A 25 -23.64 -29.21 0.21
C ALA A 25 -22.81 -29.89 1.29
N ALA A 26 -21.81 -30.65 0.86
CA ALA A 26 -20.73 -31.09 1.72
C ALA A 26 -20.04 -29.83 2.22
N GLU A 27 -20.49 -29.32 3.38
CA GLU A 27 -19.70 -28.41 4.19
C GLU A 27 -18.35 -29.09 4.41
N LYS A 28 -17.31 -28.52 3.79
CA LYS A 28 -15.93 -28.84 4.13
C LYS A 28 -15.83 -28.73 5.66
N PRO A 29 -15.38 -29.77 6.37
CA PRO A 29 -15.16 -29.65 7.79
C PRO A 29 -14.24 -28.45 8.02
N PRO A 30 -14.50 -27.63 9.06
CA PRO A 30 -13.62 -26.52 9.38
C PRO A 30 -12.21 -27.09 9.50
N VAL A 31 -11.28 -26.51 8.74
CA VAL A 31 -9.86 -26.81 8.87
C VAL A 31 -9.51 -26.40 10.29
N ALA A 32 -9.49 -27.37 11.20
CA ALA A 32 -9.00 -27.18 12.54
C ALA A 32 -7.57 -26.68 12.36
N MET A 33 -7.34 -25.41 12.70
CA MET A 33 -6.00 -24.90 12.86
C MET A 33 -5.39 -25.68 14.01
N THR A 34 -4.67 -26.76 13.69
CA THR A 34 -3.78 -27.42 14.63
C THR A 34 -2.82 -26.33 15.08
N GLN A 35 -3.07 -25.82 16.28
CA GLN A 35 -2.16 -24.92 16.97
C GLN A 35 -0.86 -25.70 17.08
N LEU A 36 0.14 -25.27 16.31
CA LEU A 36 1.51 -25.74 16.47
C LEU A 36 1.85 -25.44 17.93
N ALA A 37 1.95 -26.48 18.75
CA ALA A 37 2.38 -26.35 20.12
C ALA A 37 3.77 -25.70 20.08
N THR A 38 3.84 -24.44 20.50
CA THR A 38 5.09 -23.71 20.64
C THR A 38 5.88 -24.44 21.71
N GLN A 39 6.83 -25.28 21.29
CA GLN A 39 7.78 -25.86 22.22
C GLN A 39 8.51 -24.69 22.91
N PRO A 40 8.68 -24.73 24.23
CA PRO A 40 9.45 -23.70 24.93
C PRO A 40 10.85 -23.62 24.32
N PRO A 41 11.43 -22.41 24.21
CA PRO A 41 12.73 -22.24 23.58
C PRO A 41 13.77 -23.08 24.31
N VAL A 42 14.34 -24.06 23.60
CA VAL A 42 15.46 -24.86 24.11
C VAL A 42 16.63 -23.89 24.29
N GLN A 43 16.94 -23.57 25.54
CA GLN A 43 18.05 -22.69 25.87
C GLN A 43 19.35 -23.45 25.66
N VAL A 44 20.06 -23.15 24.56
CA VAL A 44 21.35 -23.76 24.25
C VAL A 44 22.44 -22.94 24.93
N ALA A 45 23.32 -23.60 25.70
CA ALA A 45 24.46 -22.97 26.34
C ALA A 45 25.44 -22.39 25.30
N PRO A 46 26.06 -21.22 25.54
CA PRO A 46 26.99 -20.58 24.60
C PRO A 46 28.16 -21.47 24.14
N ASP A 47 28.68 -22.32 25.04
CA ASP A 47 29.79 -23.21 24.72
C ASP A 47 29.36 -24.35 23.79
N ALA A 48 28.13 -24.84 23.93
CA ALA A 48 27.55 -25.82 23.02
C ALA A 48 27.27 -25.22 21.62
N LEU A 49 27.04 -23.90 21.52
CA LEU A 49 26.99 -23.20 20.23
C LEU A 49 28.38 -23.03 19.62
N ARG A 50 29.40 -22.69 20.44
CA ARG A 50 30.78 -22.53 19.98
C ARG A 50 31.32 -23.84 19.38
N GLU A 51 31.12 -24.96 20.06
CA GLU A 51 31.54 -26.28 19.57
C GLU A 51 30.86 -26.65 18.22
N ARG A 52 29.57 -26.30 18.07
CA ARG A 52 28.84 -26.53 16.82
C ARG A 52 29.34 -25.63 15.68
N LEU A 53 29.73 -24.40 15.98
CA LEU A 53 30.27 -23.45 15.02
C LEU A 53 31.68 -23.85 14.56
N GLU A 54 32.54 -24.31 15.47
CA GLU A 54 33.87 -24.83 15.15
C GLU A 54 33.76 -26.05 14.22
N LYS A 55 32.90 -27.02 14.55
CA LYS A 55 32.63 -28.17 13.68
C LYS A 55 32.07 -27.80 12.32
N LEU A 56 31.25 -26.74 12.24
CA LEU A 56 30.71 -26.24 10.97
C LEU A 56 31.81 -25.58 10.12
N ALA A 57 32.71 -24.81 10.75
CA ALA A 57 33.82 -24.13 10.09
C ALA A 57 34.86 -25.12 9.52
N GLU A 58 35.06 -26.25 10.18
CA GLU A 58 35.95 -27.33 9.74
C GLU A 58 35.32 -28.25 8.69
N SER A 59 33.99 -28.20 8.53
CA SER A 59 33.30 -29.06 7.57
C SER A 59 33.47 -28.56 6.14
N ALA A 60 33.64 -29.51 5.19
CA ALA A 60 33.77 -29.16 3.79
C ALA A 60 32.45 -28.59 3.23
N PRO A 61 32.49 -27.54 2.39
CA PRO A 61 31.28 -26.95 1.82
C PRO A 61 30.53 -28.00 0.97
N PRO A 62 29.20 -28.13 1.14
CA PRO A 62 28.43 -29.13 0.41
C PRO A 62 28.47 -28.83 -1.09
N ARG A 63 28.89 -29.83 -1.87
CA ARG A 63 29.05 -29.71 -3.33
C ARG A 63 27.72 -29.68 -4.10
N LYS A 64 26.61 -30.04 -3.45
CA LYS A 64 25.26 -30.01 -3.99
C LYS A 64 24.41 -29.09 -3.13
N LEU A 65 24.25 -27.85 -3.57
CA LEU A 65 23.28 -26.91 -3.04
C LEU A 65 22.04 -26.98 -3.93
N SER A 66 20.88 -27.20 -3.33
CA SER A 66 19.62 -26.99 -4.05
C SER A 66 19.53 -25.50 -4.40
N PRO A 67 19.16 -25.14 -5.64
CA PRO A 67 18.82 -23.75 -5.95
C PRO A 67 17.81 -23.25 -4.93
N GLY A 68 18.03 -22.04 -4.40
CA GLY A 68 17.03 -21.40 -3.55
C GLY A 68 15.71 -21.37 -4.30
N ALA A 69 14.65 -21.88 -3.69
CA ALA A 69 13.35 -21.84 -4.32
C ALA A 69 12.95 -20.36 -4.46
N MET A 70 12.98 -19.84 -5.69
CA MET A 70 12.42 -18.54 -6.04
C MET A 70 10.89 -18.68 -6.04
N CYS A 71 10.29 -18.94 -4.86
CA CYS A 71 8.86 -19.19 -4.68
C CYS A 71 8.02 -17.90 -4.75
N TYR A 72 8.48 -16.87 -5.43
CA TYR A 72 7.74 -15.63 -5.58
C TYR A 72 7.61 -15.34 -7.07
N ASP A 73 6.41 -15.60 -7.60
CA ASP A 73 6.00 -14.97 -8.84
C ASP A 73 5.99 -13.46 -8.64
N MET A 74 6.46 -12.70 -9.64
CA MET A 74 6.35 -11.24 -9.62
C MET A 74 4.86 -10.87 -9.58
N ALA A 75 4.36 -10.52 -8.39
CA ALA A 75 3.00 -10.07 -8.21
C ALA A 75 2.80 -8.75 -8.96
N MET A 76 1.97 -8.76 -9.98
CA MET A 76 1.58 -7.55 -10.70
C MET A 76 0.83 -6.63 -9.72
N PRO A 77 1.17 -5.32 -9.65
CA PRO A 77 0.46 -4.39 -8.80
C PRO A 77 -1.03 -4.31 -9.22
N PRO A 78 -1.96 -4.18 -8.26
CA PRO A 78 -3.39 -4.23 -8.53
C PRO A 78 -3.84 -3.10 -9.47
N ASP A 79 -4.89 -3.35 -10.27
CA ASP A 79 -5.46 -2.38 -11.22
C ASP A 79 -6.20 -1.20 -10.57
N ARG A 80 -6.34 -1.22 -9.25
CA ARG A 80 -6.98 -0.18 -8.45
C ARG A 80 -6.20 0.04 -7.17
N PHE A 81 -6.21 1.25 -6.67
CA PHE A 81 -5.71 1.54 -5.34
C PHE A 81 -6.76 2.28 -4.52
N ASP A 82 -6.69 2.03 -3.23
CA ASP A 82 -7.59 2.60 -2.25
C ASP A 82 -6.90 3.78 -1.58
N TYR A 83 -7.50 4.97 -1.68
CA TYR A 83 -7.04 6.16 -0.97
C TYR A 83 -7.99 6.45 0.19
N VAL A 84 -7.44 6.62 1.40
CA VAL A 84 -8.18 7.07 2.58
C VAL A 84 -7.80 8.52 2.86
N CYS A 85 -8.76 9.42 2.74
CA CYS A 85 -8.51 10.85 2.96
C CYS A 85 -8.22 11.12 4.44
N PRO A 86 -7.10 11.79 4.78
CA PRO A 86 -6.78 12.11 6.16
C PRO A 86 -7.74 13.14 6.78
N ALA A 87 -8.37 13.99 5.97
CA ALA A 87 -9.28 15.04 6.45
C ALA A 87 -10.69 14.51 6.78
N CYS A 88 -11.25 13.65 5.91
CA CYS A 88 -12.65 13.20 6.04
C CYS A 88 -12.80 11.68 6.24
N GLN A 89 -11.70 10.93 6.31
CA GLN A 89 -11.64 9.47 6.50
C GLN A 89 -12.42 8.65 5.46
N THR A 90 -12.84 9.27 4.36
CA THR A 90 -13.59 8.60 3.30
C THR A 90 -12.64 7.87 2.37
N LYS A 91 -12.96 6.61 2.11
CA LYS A 91 -12.24 5.75 1.16
C LYS A 91 -12.68 6.08 -0.27
N THR A 92 -11.74 6.42 -1.13
CA THR A 92 -11.96 6.63 -2.57
C THR A 92 -11.16 5.58 -3.33
N VAL A 93 -11.80 4.86 -4.26
CA VAL A 93 -11.16 3.84 -5.08
C VAL A 93 -10.81 4.47 -6.42
N HIS A 94 -9.53 4.45 -6.77
CA HIS A 94 -9.03 5.02 -8.02
C HIS A 94 -8.55 3.90 -8.94
N ALA A 95 -8.90 3.99 -10.23
CA ALA A 95 -8.42 3.05 -11.24
C ALA A 95 -7.00 3.41 -11.68
N ARG A 96 -6.15 2.41 -11.95
CA ARG A 96 -4.76 2.57 -12.42
C ARG A 96 -4.63 3.43 -13.69
N THR A 97 -5.70 3.60 -14.45
CA THR A 97 -5.73 4.46 -15.65
C THR A 97 -5.93 5.94 -15.33
N GLN A 98 -6.61 6.28 -14.24
CA GLN A 98 -6.90 7.67 -13.82
C GLN A 98 -5.75 8.26 -13.00
N THR A 99 -4.95 7.39 -12.41
CA THR A 99 -3.83 7.72 -11.55
C THR A 99 -2.61 7.04 -12.10
N GLN A 100 -1.59 7.80 -12.45
CA GLN A 100 -0.30 7.19 -12.75
C GLN A 100 0.04 6.23 -11.59
N ALA A 101 0.38 4.99 -11.91
CA ALA A 101 0.70 3.95 -10.93
C ALA A 101 1.70 4.34 -9.80
N PRO A 102 2.56 5.39 -9.89
CA PRO A 102 3.43 5.77 -8.78
C PRO A 102 2.73 6.50 -7.62
N ILE A 103 1.47 6.94 -7.76
CA ILE A 103 0.85 7.87 -6.78
C ILE A 103 0.86 7.34 -5.34
N GLN A 104 0.67 6.04 -5.10
CA GLN A 104 0.67 5.50 -3.74
C GLN A 104 2.06 5.63 -3.08
N TRP A 105 3.13 5.31 -3.82
CA TRP A 105 4.49 5.47 -3.33
C TRP A 105 4.90 6.94 -3.24
N GLU A 106 4.45 7.74 -4.19
CA GLU A 106 4.73 9.16 -4.27
C GLU A 106 4.08 9.94 -3.13
N LEU A 107 2.80 9.69 -2.80
CA LEU A 107 2.13 10.29 -1.64
C LEU A 107 2.88 9.98 -0.34
N ALA A 108 3.27 8.72 -0.14
CA ALA A 108 4.02 8.32 1.04
C ALA A 108 5.41 8.98 1.08
N ALA A 109 6.10 9.10 -0.05
CA ALA A 109 7.37 9.79 -0.17
C ALA A 109 7.21 11.29 0.16
N CYS A 110 6.24 11.96 -0.45
CA CYS A 110 5.92 13.37 -0.21
C CYS A 110 5.65 13.64 1.28
N ARG A 111 4.85 12.81 1.94
CA ARG A 111 4.56 12.94 3.38
C ARG A 111 5.80 12.76 4.25
N ARG A 112 6.75 11.91 3.86
CA ARG A 112 8.03 11.75 4.57
C ARG A 112 8.93 12.96 4.36
N THR A 113 9.09 13.40 3.12
CA THR A 113 9.92 14.56 2.76
C THR A 113 9.39 15.85 3.40
N LEU A 114 8.07 16.02 3.48
CA LEU A 114 7.48 17.21 4.13
C LEU A 114 7.91 17.36 5.60
N LYS A 115 8.19 16.25 6.30
CA LYS A 115 8.68 16.26 7.69
C LYS A 115 10.14 16.71 7.82
N THR A 116 10.92 16.64 6.74
CA THR A 116 12.34 17.03 6.76
C THR A 116 12.53 18.52 6.47
N ILE A 117 11.55 19.17 5.85
CA ILE A 117 11.56 20.60 5.55
C ILE A 117 11.39 21.39 6.86
N LYS A 118 12.42 22.15 7.24
CA LYS A 118 12.40 23.04 8.41
C LYS A 118 12.36 24.50 7.95
N GLY A 119 11.79 25.37 8.77
CA GLY A 119 11.76 26.81 8.52
C GLY A 119 10.68 27.28 7.54
N LEU A 120 9.81 26.39 7.07
CA LEU A 120 8.68 26.73 6.20
C LEU A 120 7.41 26.04 6.71
N ASN A 121 6.31 26.80 6.83
CA ASN A 121 5.00 26.22 7.13
C ASN A 121 4.39 25.72 5.81
N ILE A 122 4.65 24.46 5.49
CA ILE A 122 4.21 23.79 4.28
C ILE A 122 3.27 22.64 4.62
N GLU A 123 2.15 22.58 3.93
CA GLU A 123 1.13 21.55 4.05
C GLU A 123 0.93 20.88 2.68
N LEU A 124 0.71 19.57 2.69
CA LEU A 124 0.37 18.83 1.47
C LEU A 124 -1.14 18.93 1.23
N THR A 125 -1.55 19.36 0.05
CA THR A 125 -2.96 19.41 -0.34
C THR A 125 -3.30 18.19 -1.19
N GLU A 126 -4.05 17.26 -0.58
CA GLU A 126 -4.49 16.00 -1.20
C GLU A 126 -5.98 16.04 -1.59
N THR A 127 -6.57 17.23 -1.75
CA THR A 127 -8.02 17.42 -1.95
C THR A 127 -8.53 16.76 -3.22
N GLY A 128 -7.75 16.80 -4.30
CA GLY A 128 -8.11 16.16 -5.57
C GLY A 128 -8.18 14.62 -5.51
N PHE A 129 -7.67 13.98 -4.45
CA PHE A 129 -7.74 12.52 -4.29
C PHE A 129 -9.04 12.04 -3.63
N CYS A 130 -9.81 12.93 -3.01
CA CYS A 130 -11.01 12.55 -2.27
C CYS A 130 -12.26 13.03 -3.00
N ALA A 131 -13.08 12.08 -3.48
CA ALA A 131 -14.35 12.39 -4.15
C ALA A 131 -15.37 13.14 -3.25
N LYS A 132 -15.20 13.09 -1.92
CA LYS A 132 -16.04 13.83 -0.98
C LYS A 132 -15.55 15.26 -0.73
N CYS A 133 -14.24 15.46 -0.68
CA CYS A 133 -13.66 16.78 -0.44
C CYS A 133 -13.64 17.62 -1.72
N ASP A 134 -13.57 16.97 -2.89
CA ASP A 134 -13.58 17.61 -4.19
C ASP A 134 -14.35 16.72 -5.18
N PRO A 135 -15.70 16.82 -5.22
CA PRO A 135 -16.52 16.00 -6.11
C PRO A 135 -16.35 16.32 -7.59
N ASP A 136 -15.84 17.52 -7.91
CA ASP A 136 -15.65 18.01 -9.28
C ASP A 136 -14.23 17.78 -9.81
N ALA A 137 -13.36 17.12 -9.02
CA ALA A 137 -11.99 16.82 -9.41
C ALA A 137 -11.95 15.90 -10.63
N LYS A 138 -11.55 16.46 -11.78
CA LYS A 138 -11.38 15.71 -13.04
C LYS A 138 -10.24 14.69 -12.98
N ALA A 139 -9.20 15.01 -12.22
CA ALA A 139 -8.03 14.16 -12.02
C ALA A 139 -7.44 14.41 -10.63
N PRO A 140 -6.96 13.36 -9.96
CA PRO A 140 -6.35 13.50 -8.65
C PRO A 140 -4.95 14.10 -8.79
N VAL A 141 -4.82 15.35 -8.35
CA VAL A 141 -3.57 16.11 -8.39
C VAL A 141 -3.04 16.35 -6.98
N LEU A 142 -1.72 16.24 -6.83
CA LEU A 142 -1.03 16.59 -5.61
C LEU A 142 -0.62 18.05 -5.66
N GLY A 143 -0.86 18.78 -4.56
CA GLY A 143 -0.45 20.17 -4.42
C GLY A 143 0.22 20.44 -3.08
N ILE A 144 0.78 21.64 -2.96
CA ILE A 144 1.32 22.18 -1.72
C ILE A 144 0.62 23.49 -1.38
N ARG A 145 0.50 23.74 -0.09
CA ARG A 145 0.08 25.02 0.47
C ARG A 145 1.16 25.51 1.41
N ILE A 146 1.71 26.68 1.15
CA ILE A 146 2.74 27.32 1.96
C ILE A 146 2.12 28.55 2.64
N ARG A 147 2.24 28.63 3.96
CA ARG A 147 1.81 29.78 4.76
C ARG A 147 3.03 30.64 5.10
N TYR A 148 3.10 31.83 4.51
CA TYR A 148 4.12 32.83 4.78
C TYR A 148 3.72 33.74 5.94
N ALA A 149 4.71 34.50 6.44
CA ALA A 149 4.47 35.57 7.41
C ALA A 149 3.42 36.57 6.87
N GLY A 150 2.61 37.13 7.76
CA GLY A 150 1.53 38.05 7.38
C GLY A 150 0.31 37.37 6.75
N ASN A 151 0.08 36.07 7.03
CA ASN A 151 -1.05 35.29 6.53
C ASN A 151 -1.14 35.16 5.00
N LYS A 152 -0.05 35.45 4.27
CA LYS A 152 0.00 35.19 2.82
C LYS A 152 0.07 33.69 2.57
N ILE A 153 -0.93 33.15 1.86
CA ILE A 153 -0.98 31.74 1.49
C ILE A 153 -0.60 31.62 0.02
N HIS A 154 0.40 30.79 -0.27
CA HIS A 154 0.73 30.35 -1.62
C HIS A 154 0.24 28.91 -1.80
N THR A 155 -0.42 28.62 -2.90
CA THR A 155 -0.86 27.26 -3.24
C THR A 155 -0.40 26.94 -4.65
N MET A 156 0.13 25.74 -4.83
CA MET A 156 0.63 25.29 -6.12
C MET A 156 0.29 23.83 -6.37
N ALA A 157 -0.19 23.54 -7.58
CA ALA A 157 -0.42 22.22 -8.12
C ALA A 157 -0.26 22.25 -9.65
N PRO A 158 0.14 21.15 -10.30
CA PRO A 158 0.58 19.89 -9.70
C PRO A 158 2.03 19.96 -9.18
N ILE A 159 2.33 19.14 -8.17
CA ILE A 159 3.69 18.91 -7.66
C ILE A 159 4.05 17.43 -7.68
N ALA A 160 5.34 17.15 -7.85
CA ALA A 160 5.92 15.80 -7.75
C ALA A 160 6.76 15.65 -6.47
N SER A 161 7.11 14.41 -6.13
CA SER A 161 8.02 14.11 -5.01
C SER A 161 9.39 14.81 -5.12
N VAL A 162 9.92 14.91 -6.34
CA VAL A 162 11.15 15.66 -6.65
C VAL A 162 11.02 17.14 -6.25
N ASP A 163 9.86 17.77 -6.45
CA ASP A 163 9.66 19.18 -6.10
C ASP A 163 9.84 19.42 -4.60
N LEU A 164 9.30 18.52 -3.76
CA LEU A 164 9.47 18.61 -2.31
C LEU A 164 10.91 18.35 -1.88
N GLN A 165 11.62 17.46 -2.57
CA GLN A 165 13.03 17.22 -2.30
C GLN A 165 13.88 18.46 -2.62
N LEU A 166 13.63 19.12 -3.77
CA LEU A 166 14.29 20.37 -4.13
C LEU A 166 14.07 21.45 -3.06
N ILE A 167 12.83 21.60 -2.57
CA ILE A 167 12.53 22.53 -1.47
C ILE A 167 13.32 22.14 -0.21
N ALA A 168 13.34 20.86 0.17
CA ALA A 168 14.07 20.41 1.35
C ALA A 168 15.58 20.67 1.26
N GLU A 169 16.18 20.40 0.11
CA GLU A 169 17.61 20.64 -0.14
C GLU A 169 17.94 22.14 -0.14
N PHE A 170 17.09 22.95 -0.77
CA PHE A 170 17.20 24.41 -0.76
C PHE A 170 17.11 24.98 0.67
N MET A 171 16.10 24.56 1.43
CA MET A 171 15.91 25.01 2.82
C MET A 171 17.02 24.51 3.76
N ALA A 172 17.70 23.41 3.42
CA ALA A 172 18.87 22.92 4.13
C ALA A 172 20.18 23.64 3.72
N GLY A 173 20.14 24.56 2.76
CA GLY A 173 21.31 25.30 2.28
C GLY A 173 22.25 24.48 1.39
N LYS A 174 21.75 23.42 0.75
CA LYS A 174 22.55 22.62 -0.20
C LYS A 174 22.66 23.33 -1.55
N ASP A 175 23.76 23.07 -2.25
CA ASP A 175 24.06 23.58 -3.60
C ASP A 175 23.76 22.56 -4.72
N LYS A 176 23.45 21.32 -4.33
CA LYS A 176 23.19 20.19 -5.23
C LYS A 176 21.89 19.47 -4.89
N HIS A 177 21.28 18.94 -5.94
CA HIS A 177 20.16 18.02 -5.89
C HIS A 177 20.65 16.57 -6.09
N ASP A 178 20.27 15.68 -5.19
CA ASP A 178 20.52 14.24 -5.34
C ASP A 178 19.36 13.57 -6.11
N GLY A 179 19.56 13.32 -7.40
CA GLY A 179 18.60 12.61 -8.25
C GLY A 179 18.58 11.08 -8.04
N GLY A 180 19.25 10.56 -7.01
CA GLY A 180 19.39 9.15 -6.75
C GLY A 180 20.16 8.45 -7.88
N GLN A 181 19.49 7.52 -8.57
CA GLN A 181 20.09 6.78 -9.70
C GLN A 181 20.48 7.68 -10.88
N ALA A 182 19.90 8.87 -10.99
CA ALA A 182 20.23 9.83 -12.04
C ALA A 182 21.47 10.70 -11.73
N GLY A 183 22.06 10.55 -10.53
CA GLY A 183 23.23 11.30 -10.07
C GLY A 183 22.92 12.69 -9.51
N GLU A 184 23.97 13.38 -9.08
CA GLU A 184 23.89 14.75 -8.54
C GLU A 184 23.76 15.77 -9.67
N LYS A 185 22.90 16.77 -9.47
CA LYS A 185 22.78 17.95 -10.36
C LYS A 185 22.89 19.25 -9.57
N PRO A 186 23.42 20.34 -10.16
CA PRO A 186 23.43 21.64 -9.50
C PRO A 186 22.02 22.11 -9.17
N LEU A 187 21.76 22.51 -7.93
CA LEU A 187 20.43 22.97 -7.50
C LEU A 187 20.01 24.26 -8.24
N ARG A 188 20.99 25.08 -8.66
CA ARG A 188 20.77 26.29 -9.46
C ARG A 188 20.03 26.03 -10.77
N ASP A 189 20.17 24.83 -11.35
CA ASP A 189 19.52 24.48 -12.62
C ASP A 189 17.99 24.39 -12.43
N TYR A 190 17.54 24.24 -11.18
CA TYR A 190 16.14 24.19 -10.76
C TYR A 190 15.63 25.52 -10.19
N ALA A 191 16.41 26.61 -10.23
CA ALA A 191 16.04 27.88 -9.59
C ALA A 191 14.67 28.42 -10.05
N LYS A 192 14.35 28.32 -11.34
CA LYS A 192 13.04 28.73 -11.88
C LYS A 192 11.91 27.92 -11.25
N ARG A 193 12.08 26.59 -11.17
CA ARG A 193 11.07 25.69 -10.59
C ARG A 193 10.89 25.94 -9.09
N LEU A 194 11.99 26.15 -8.37
CA LEU A 194 11.96 26.53 -6.95
C LEU A 194 11.21 27.85 -6.73
N ALA A 195 11.39 28.84 -7.61
CA ALA A 195 10.69 30.12 -7.52
C ALA A 195 9.18 30.00 -7.73
N GLU A 196 8.75 29.13 -8.66
CA GLU A 196 7.35 28.77 -8.86
C GLU A 196 6.79 28.08 -7.60
N LEU A 197 7.49 27.06 -7.11
CA LEU A 197 7.10 26.27 -5.93
C LEU A 197 6.95 27.13 -4.68
N LEU A 198 7.86 28.07 -4.47
CA LEU A 198 7.84 28.98 -3.34
C LEU A 198 6.99 30.24 -3.60
N GLY A 199 6.55 30.50 -4.83
CA GLY A 199 5.75 31.69 -5.14
C GLY A 199 6.52 33.00 -4.93
N THR A 200 7.85 32.98 -5.11
CA THR A 200 8.72 34.17 -4.99
C THR A 200 8.74 35.02 -6.26
N GLY A 201 8.11 34.56 -7.35
CA GLY A 201 8.05 35.24 -8.64
C GLY A 201 9.20 34.87 -9.56
N PRO A 202 9.23 35.39 -10.80
CA PRO A 202 10.25 35.04 -11.78
C PRO A 202 11.63 35.58 -11.37
N ILE A 203 12.63 34.71 -11.34
CA ILE A 203 14.03 35.09 -11.15
C ILE A 203 14.58 35.61 -12.48
N LYS A 204 15.14 36.83 -12.49
CA LYS A 204 15.90 37.34 -13.64
C LYS A 204 17.22 36.58 -13.73
N LYS A 205 17.51 36.00 -14.90
CA LYS A 205 18.78 35.35 -15.20
C LYS A 205 19.94 36.34 -15.19
#